data_AF-A0A5Q0UJP9-F1
#
_entry.id   AF-A0A5Q0UJP9-F1
#
_cell.length_a   1.000
_cell.length_b   1.000
_cell.length_c   1.000
_cell.angle_alpha   90.00
_cell.angle_beta   90.00
_cell.angle_gamma   90.00
#
_symmetry.space_group_name_H-M   'P 1'
#
loop_
_entity.id
_entity.type
_entity.pdbx_description
1 polymer ?
#
loop_
_entity_poly.entity_id
_entity_poly.type
_entity_poly.pdbx_seq_one_letter_code
_entity_poly.pdbx_strand_id
1 'polypeptide(L)'
;MNETDSTTSGRRVVGWVFVAALALGVGFGAFVGLVISNDAAVPVGLFGVQFRPTPLNMATYGGGAVLVLSGIFYAVMRYTRRYDDEIESA
;
A
#
# COMPACT_ATOMS: atom_id res chain seq x y z
N MET A 1 32.17 -11.73 -12.94
CA MET A 1 30.70 -11.67 -13.15
C MET A 1 30.09 -12.34 -11.94
N ASN A 2 29.35 -11.58 -11.13
CA ASN A 2 29.02 -11.90 -9.74
C ASN A 2 27.49 -12.08 -9.62
N GLU A 3 27.04 -13.31 -9.39
CA GLU A 3 25.61 -13.70 -9.43
C GLU A 3 24.81 -13.22 -8.21
N THR A 4 25.47 -12.61 -7.21
CA THR A 4 24.85 -12.18 -5.95
C THR A 4 24.28 -10.75 -5.96
N ASP A 5 24.60 -9.94 -6.95
CA ASP A 5 24.12 -8.53 -7.03
C ASP A 5 22.67 -8.41 -7.52
N SER A 6 22.16 -9.39 -8.25
CA SER A 6 20.83 -9.34 -8.89
C SER A 6 19.67 -9.37 -7.88
N THR A 7 19.75 -10.24 -6.85
CA THR A 7 18.67 -10.39 -5.84
C THR A 7 18.60 -9.19 -4.88
N THR A 8 19.75 -8.59 -4.55
CA THR A 8 19.81 -7.43 -3.63
C THR A 8 19.24 -6.17 -4.27
N SER A 9 19.44 -5.99 -5.58
CA SER A 9 18.86 -4.89 -6.37
C SER A 9 17.33 -4.91 -6.35
N GLY A 10 16.72 -6.07 -6.62
CA GLY A 10 15.27 -6.22 -6.68
C GLY A 10 14.56 -5.83 -5.38
N ARG A 11 15.08 -6.28 -4.23
CA ARG A 11 14.52 -5.95 -2.92
C ARG A 11 14.61 -4.45 -2.60
N ARG A 12 15.69 -3.78 -3.01
CA ARG A 12 15.88 -2.34 -2.78
C ARG A 12 14.96 -1.50 -3.67
N VAL A 13 14.79 -1.90 -4.93
CA VAL A 13 13.88 -1.26 -5.88
C VAL A 13 12.44 -1.39 -5.40
N VAL A 14 12.00 -2.58 -5.00
CA VAL A 14 10.64 -2.79 -4.45
C VAL A 14 10.41 -1.95 -3.20
N GLY A 15 11.41 -1.85 -2.31
CA GLY A 15 11.35 -0.98 -1.14
C GLY A 15 11.13 0.49 -1.51
N TRP A 16 11.86 1.01 -2.50
CA TRP A 16 11.70 2.39 -2.97
C TRP A 16 10.34 2.63 -3.64
N VAL A 17 9.87 1.71 -4.47
CA VAL A 17 8.55 1.79 -5.11
C VAL A 17 7.46 1.83 -4.05
N PHE A 18 7.56 0.98 -3.02
CA PHE A 18 6.61 0.96 -1.92
C PHE A 18 6.61 2.27 -1.14
N VAL A 19 7.78 2.81 -0.80
CA VAL A 19 7.89 4.11 -0.10
C VAL A 19 7.32 5.25 -0.94
N ALA A 20 7.60 5.28 -2.24
CA ALA A 20 7.04 6.28 -3.16
C ALA A 20 5.52 6.17 -3.27
N ALA A 21 4.99 4.96 -3.43
CA ALA A 21 3.55 4.71 -3.46
C ALA A 21 2.87 5.11 -2.14
N LEU A 22 3.50 4.82 -1.00
CA LEU A 22 2.99 5.19 0.31
C LEU A 22 2.98 6.72 0.47
N ALA A 23 4.07 7.40 0.10
CA ALA A 23 4.16 8.85 0.13
C ALA A 23 3.10 9.50 -0.77
N LEU A 24 2.88 8.95 -1.96
CA LEU A 24 1.82 9.40 -2.87
C LEU A 24 0.43 9.16 -2.29
N GLY A 25 0.15 7.98 -1.71
CA GLY A 25 -1.15 7.68 -1.10
C GLY A 25 -1.47 8.58 0.08
N VAL A 26 -0.50 8.78 0.98
CA VAL A 26 -0.62 9.68 2.14
C VAL A 26 -0.77 11.12 1.68
N GLY A 27 0.09 11.58 0.76
CA GLY A 27 0.08 12.95 0.25
C GLY A 27 -1.19 13.28 -0.52
N PHE A 28 -1.65 12.35 -1.37
CA PHE A 28 -2.90 12.48 -2.11
C PHE A 28 -4.09 12.51 -1.15
N GLY A 29 -4.13 11.63 -0.15
CA GLY A 29 -5.15 11.67 0.90
C GLY A 29 -5.17 13.00 1.64
N ALA A 30 -4.01 13.48 2.09
CA ALA A 30 -3.89 14.77 2.76
C ALA A 30 -4.41 15.92 1.87
N PHE A 31 -4.02 15.93 0.59
CA PHE A 31 -4.46 16.92 -0.39
C PHE A 31 -5.98 16.89 -0.58
N VAL A 32 -6.56 15.70 -0.76
CA VAL A 32 -8.02 15.53 -0.88
C VAL A 32 -8.73 16.06 0.35
N GLY A 33 -8.23 15.77 1.56
CA GLY A 33 -8.84 16.31 2.79
C GLY A 33 -8.66 17.82 2.99
N LEU A 34 -7.73 18.47 2.30
CA LEU A 34 -7.60 19.93 2.26
C LEU A 34 -8.57 20.56 1.24
N VAL A 35 -8.77 19.90 0.10
CA VAL A 35 -9.64 20.40 -0.99
C VAL A 35 -11.12 20.16 -0.67
N ILE A 36 -11.44 19.03 -0.05
CA ILE A 36 -12.80 18.71 0.39
C ILE A 36 -13.02 19.40 1.75
N SER A 37 -13.64 20.59 1.71
CA SER A 37 -14.10 21.28 2.93
C SER A 37 -14.98 20.36 3.77
N ASN A 38 -14.91 20.51 5.11
CA ASN A 38 -15.70 19.75 6.11
C ASN A 38 -17.22 19.70 5.86
N ASP A 39 -17.75 20.54 4.96
CA ASP A 39 -19.16 20.62 4.56
C ASP A 39 -19.56 19.65 3.44
N ALA A 40 -18.60 19.00 2.76
CA ALA A 40 -18.92 17.92 1.82
C ALA A 40 -19.29 16.66 2.63
N ALA A 41 -20.56 16.62 3.04
CA ALA A 41 -21.22 15.65 3.91
C ALA A 41 -21.35 14.24 3.31
N VAL A 42 -20.36 13.76 2.56
CA VAL A 42 -20.27 12.35 2.19
C VAL A 42 -19.33 11.68 3.19
N PRO A 43 -19.83 10.91 4.16
CA PRO A 43 -18.98 10.15 5.05
C PRO A 43 -18.15 9.19 4.22
N VAL A 44 -16.85 9.42 4.19
CA VAL A 44 -15.91 8.46 3.61
C VAL A 44 -15.59 7.45 4.69
N GLY A 45 -15.68 6.17 4.33
CA GLY A 45 -15.55 5.09 5.28
C GLY A 45 -14.83 3.89 4.70
N LEU A 46 -14.05 3.25 5.57
CA LEU A 46 -13.38 1.97 5.31
C LEU A 46 -14.00 0.93 6.25
N PHE A 47 -14.41 -0.22 5.73
CA PHE A 47 -14.97 -1.33 6.53
C PHE A 47 -16.17 -0.93 7.44
N GLY A 48 -17.04 -0.02 6.98
CA GLY A 48 -18.24 0.39 7.72
C GLY A 48 -18.03 1.47 8.78
N VAL A 49 -16.80 1.93 9.02
CA VAL A 49 -16.51 3.07 9.90
C VAL A 49 -16.59 4.36 9.09
N GLN A 50 -17.50 5.26 9.46
CA GLN A 50 -17.62 6.58 8.83
C GLN A 50 -16.76 7.58 9.59
N PHE A 51 -15.97 8.38 8.87
CA PHE A 51 -15.16 9.45 9.47
C PHE A 51 -15.30 10.75 8.71
N ARG A 52 -15.12 11.86 9.42
CA ARG A 52 -15.08 13.19 8.82
C ARG A 52 -13.91 13.27 7.84
N PRO A 53 -14.08 13.84 6.64
CA PRO A 53 -13.04 13.96 5.62
C PRO A 53 -12.03 15.05 5.98
N THR A 54 -11.35 14.90 7.12
CA THR A 54 -10.26 15.79 7.52
C THR A 54 -8.97 15.41 6.78
N PRO A 55 -8.03 16.34 6.60
CA PRO A 55 -6.72 16.05 5.98
C PRO A 55 -6.01 14.86 6.63
N LEU A 56 -6.08 14.76 7.95
CA LEU A 56 -5.45 13.67 8.70
C LEU A 56 -6.16 12.32 8.46
N ASN A 57 -7.49 12.30 8.46
CA ASN A 57 -8.26 11.09 8.21
C ASN A 57 -8.11 10.59 6.77
N MET A 58 -7.99 11.51 5.81
CA MET A 58 -7.79 11.16 4.42
C MET A 58 -6.35 10.71 4.13
N ALA A 59 -5.36 11.32 4.78
CA ALA A 59 -3.97 10.86 4.71
C ALA A 59 -3.81 9.44 5.25
N THR A 60 -4.44 9.16 6.40
CA THR A 60 -4.45 7.81 7.00
C THR A 60 -5.26 6.82 6.16
N TYR A 61 -6.38 7.24 5.56
CA TYR A 61 -7.13 6.42 4.60
C TYR A 61 -6.28 6.05 3.38
N GLY A 62 -5.65 7.05 2.73
CA GLY A 62 -4.82 6.84 1.55
C GLY A 62 -3.59 5.97 1.84
N GLY A 63 -2.89 6.24 2.94
CA GLY A 63 -1.77 5.41 3.40
C GLY A 63 -2.20 3.98 3.78
N GLY A 64 -3.33 3.85 4.49
CA GLY A 64 -3.92 2.56 4.85
C GLY A 64 -4.32 1.73 3.63
N ALA A 65 -4.93 2.34 2.62
CA ALA A 65 -5.30 1.66 1.38
C ALA A 65 -4.05 1.12 0.65
N VAL A 66 -2.98 1.92 0.56
CA VAL A 66 -1.70 1.47 -0.02
C VAL A 66 -1.10 0.32 0.77
N LEU A 67 -1.14 0.38 2.11
CA LEU A 67 -0.66 -0.70 2.98
C LEU A 67 -1.45 -1.99 2.79
N VAL A 68 -2.78 -1.91 2.75
CA VAL A 68 -3.65 -3.07 2.55
C VAL A 68 -3.39 -3.70 1.19
N LEU A 69 -3.37 -2.91 0.10
CA LEU A 69 -3.11 -3.40 -1.24
C LEU A 69 -1.72 -4.04 -1.36
N SER A 70 -0.70 -3.38 -0.82
CA SER A 70 0.67 -3.90 -0.82
C SER A 70 0.78 -5.17 0.01
N GLY A 71 0.10 -5.24 1.15
CA GLY A 71 0.04 -6.42 2.01
C GLY A 71 -0.64 -7.60 1.32
N ILE A 72 -1.75 -7.37 0.61
CA ILE A 72 -2.42 -8.39 -0.20
C ILE A 72 -1.48 -8.90 -1.29
N PHE A 73 -0.82 -8.00 -2.02
CA PHE A 73 0.11 -8.37 -3.09
C PHE A 73 1.28 -9.21 -2.54
N TYR A 74 1.83 -8.81 -1.39
CA TYR A 74 2.86 -9.57 -0.70
C TYR A 74 2.36 -10.94 -0.23
N ALA A 75 1.15 -11.02 0.31
CA ALA A 75 0.54 -12.28 0.76
C ALA A 75 0.34 -13.25 -0.40
N VAL A 76 -0.17 -12.77 -1.55
CA VAL A 76 -0.33 -13.57 -2.78
C VAL A 76 1.02 -14.08 -3.25
N MET A 77 2.02 -13.20 -3.38
CA MET A 77 3.37 -13.59 -3.82
C MET A 77 4.00 -14.63 -2.88
N ARG A 78 3.81 -14.46 -1.56
CA ARG A 78 4.29 -15.41 -0.56
C ARG A 78 3.56 -16.76 -0.66
N TYR A 79 2.26 -16.75 -0.95
CA TYR A 79 1.47 -17.97 -1.11
C TYR A 79 1.90 -18.73 -2.37
N THR A 80 2.04 -18.06 -3.51
CA THR A 80 2.50 -18.68 -4.76
C THR A 80 3.87 -19.33 -4.60
N ARG A 81 4.83 -18.65 -3.96
CA ARG A 81 6.15 -19.25 -3.68
C ARG A 81 6.07 -20.55 -2.89
N ARG A 82 5.19 -20.60 -1.90
CA ARG A 82 5.00 -21.82 -1.09
C ARG A 82 4.48 -22.99 -1.92
N TYR A 83 3.62 -22.72 -2.90
CA TYR A 83 3.11 -23.76 -3.81
C TYR A 83 4.17 -24.26 -4.78
N ASP A 84 5.00 -23.38 -5.33
CA ASP A 84 6.11 -23.81 -6.20
C ASP A 84 7.10 -24.70 -5.44
N ASP A 85 7.44 -24.35 -4.18
CA ASP A 85 8.32 -25.17 -3.33
C ASP A 85 7.72 -26.56 -3.01
N GLU A 86 6.39 -26.65 -2.84
CA GLU A 86 5.68 -27.91 -2.57
C GLU A 86 5.59 -28.82 -3.82
N ILE A 87 5.60 -28.25 -5.02
CA ILE A 87 5.57 -29.01 -6.29
C ILE A 87 6.97 -29.49 -6.69
N GLU A 88 8.02 -28.70 -6.45
CA GLU A 88 9.41 -29.08 -6.78
C GLU A 88 10.00 -30.15 -5.84
N SER A 89 9.40 -30.34 -4.66
CA SER A 89 9.81 -31.34 -3.65
C SER A 89 9.02 -32.66 -3.68
N ALA A 90 8.04 -32.79 -4.58
CA ALA A 90 7.21 -33.98 -4.79
C ALA A 90 7.67 -34.77 -6.04
#